data_AF-A0A7K0BE69-F1
#
_entry.id   AF-A0A7K0BE69-F1
#
_cell.length_a   1.000
_cell.length_b   1.000
_cell.length_c   1.000
_cell.angle_alpha   90.00
_cell.angle_beta   90.00
_cell.angle_gamma   90.00
#
_symmetry.space_group_name_H-M   'P 1'
#
loop_
_entity.id
_entity.type
_entity.pdbx_description
1 polymer ?
#
loop_
_entity_poly.entity_id
_entity_poly.type
_entity_poly.pdbx_seq_one_letter_code
_entity_poly.pdbx_strand_id
1 'polypeptide(L)'
;MLVKGGESQAIENCIIDYYHTNKKYIKEYDNFYIRFIDDEKSNYYHINVLPQRNKISIRMRHVIDSIVTDEFFPTNYKLYNKKLFMWYDKDKTLQKDILDELDKNKLLDSIWLRYDLGIYKDDWDNPSKYPSPPTITIDETIEGVDYIVCKEKIQIFTRVKSNRYISYKVLPKPKCN
;
A
#
# COMPACT_ATOMS: atom_id res chain seq x y z
N MET A 1 21.11 -0.71 -8.27
CA MET A 1 21.24 0.41 -9.24
C MET A 1 19.87 1.05 -9.35
N LEU A 2 19.77 2.38 -9.25
CA LEU A 2 18.49 3.09 -9.40
C LEU A 2 18.16 3.23 -10.89
N VAL A 3 16.87 3.17 -11.24
CA VAL A 3 16.34 3.21 -12.61
C VAL A 3 15.86 4.63 -12.95
N LYS A 4 15.92 5.01 -14.24
CA LYS A 4 15.35 6.27 -14.78
C LYS A 4 13.97 5.98 -15.40
N GLY A 5 13.02 6.92 -15.34
CA GLY A 5 11.66 6.73 -15.86
C GLY A 5 10.61 7.59 -15.15
N GLY A 6 9.35 7.15 -15.20
CA GLY A 6 8.18 7.81 -14.59
C GLY A 6 7.79 7.22 -13.23
N GLU A 7 6.51 7.30 -12.88
CA GLU A 7 5.96 6.88 -11.58
C GLU A 7 6.34 5.45 -11.18
N SER A 8 6.18 4.50 -12.11
CA SER A 8 6.53 3.10 -11.87
C SER A 8 8.00 2.91 -11.51
N GLN A 9 8.92 3.64 -12.17
CA GLN A 9 10.34 3.57 -11.84
C GLN A 9 10.68 4.32 -10.54
N ALA A 10 9.94 5.38 -10.20
CA ALA A 10 10.08 6.05 -8.90
C ALA A 10 9.71 5.11 -7.75
N ILE A 11 8.59 4.39 -7.86
CA ILE A 11 8.17 3.36 -6.91
C ILE A 11 9.24 2.25 -6.82
N GLU A 12 9.77 1.78 -7.94
CA GLU A 12 10.86 0.79 -7.96
C GLU A 12 12.12 1.25 -7.22
N ASN A 13 12.54 2.50 -7.43
CA ASN A 13 13.67 3.09 -6.71
C ASN A 13 13.43 3.11 -5.19
N CYS A 14 12.23 3.49 -4.77
CA CYS A 14 11.83 3.46 -3.36
C CYS A 14 11.81 2.05 -2.78
N ILE A 15 11.31 1.04 -3.52
CA ILE A 15 11.34 -0.37 -3.10
C ILE A 15 12.78 -0.85 -2.89
N ILE A 16 13.66 -0.58 -3.86
CA ILE A 16 15.07 -0.97 -3.79
C ILE A 16 15.75 -0.31 -2.59
N ASP A 17 15.58 1.00 -2.42
CA ASP A 17 16.17 1.73 -1.29
C ASP A 17 15.61 1.25 0.05
N TYR A 18 14.30 1.07 0.15
CA TYR A 18 13.64 0.62 1.37
C TYR A 18 14.17 -0.76 1.79
N TYR A 19 14.28 -1.69 0.85
CA TYR A 19 14.79 -3.04 1.11
C TYR A 19 16.20 -3.03 1.73
N HIS A 20 17.08 -2.17 1.21
CA HIS A 20 18.48 -2.12 1.65
C HIS A 20 18.68 -1.31 2.93
N THR A 21 17.79 -0.34 3.22
CA THR A 21 17.96 0.64 4.32
C THR A 21 17.06 0.40 5.53
N ASN A 22 15.97 -0.35 5.39
CA ASN A 22 15.02 -0.67 6.47
C ASN A 22 15.09 -2.14 6.89
N LYS A 23 16.31 -2.63 7.14
CA LYS A 23 16.62 -4.04 7.40
C LYS A 23 15.78 -4.68 8.52
N LYS A 24 15.47 -3.92 9.58
CA LYS A 24 14.59 -4.39 10.68
C LYS A 24 13.24 -4.86 10.14
N TYR A 25 12.53 -3.98 9.42
CA TYR A 25 11.22 -4.27 8.85
C TYR A 25 11.29 -5.32 7.75
N ILE A 26 12.33 -5.30 6.92
CA ILE A 26 12.53 -6.34 5.90
C ILE A 26 12.73 -7.74 6.51
N LYS A 27 13.32 -7.83 7.70
CA LYS A 27 13.46 -9.10 8.42
C LYS A 27 12.15 -9.56 9.04
N GLU A 28 11.38 -8.64 9.60
CA GLU A 28 10.17 -8.93 10.37
C GLU A 28 8.91 -9.13 9.51
N TYR A 29 8.87 -8.59 8.29
CA TYR A 29 7.67 -8.54 7.45
C TYR A 29 7.95 -9.04 6.05
N ASP A 30 6.95 -9.69 5.46
CA ASP A 30 6.98 -10.16 4.07
C ASP A 30 6.18 -9.25 3.12
N ASN A 31 5.29 -8.43 3.66
CA ASN A 31 4.33 -7.64 2.89
C ASN A 31 4.41 -6.16 3.27
N PHE A 32 4.34 -5.29 2.26
CA PHE A 32 4.46 -3.85 2.42
C PHE A 32 3.43 -3.14 1.54
N TYR A 33 2.75 -2.15 2.10
CA TYR A 33 1.89 -1.27 1.35
C TYR A 33 2.65 0.00 0.95
N ILE A 34 2.46 0.44 -0.28
CA ILE A 34 3.00 1.69 -0.80
C ILE A 34 1.82 2.63 -1.04
N ARG A 35 1.81 3.76 -0.34
CA ARG A 35 0.93 4.87 -0.66
C ARG A 35 1.65 5.80 -1.61
N PHE A 36 1.10 5.98 -2.80
CA PHE A 36 1.60 6.89 -3.81
C PHE A 36 0.70 8.12 -3.88
N ILE A 37 1.30 9.31 -3.83
CA ILE A 37 0.61 10.58 -3.97
C ILE A 37 1.33 11.38 -5.05
N ASP A 38 0.59 11.65 -6.13
CA ASP A 38 1.00 12.60 -7.15
C ASP A 38 0.21 13.92 -7.00
N ASP A 39 0.89 14.97 -6.54
CA ASP A 39 0.37 16.33 -6.58
C ASP A 39 0.79 16.96 -7.92
N GLU A 40 -0.15 17.09 -8.86
CA GLU A 40 0.09 17.64 -10.20
C GLU A 40 0.71 19.05 -10.16
N LYS A 41 0.49 19.82 -9.08
CA LYS A 41 1.07 21.16 -8.90
C LYS A 41 2.48 21.14 -8.34
N SER A 42 3.02 19.96 -8.03
CA SER A 42 4.32 19.73 -7.42
C SER A 42 5.28 19.05 -8.39
N ASN A 43 6.57 19.41 -8.31
CA ASN A 43 7.65 18.72 -9.04
C ASN A 43 8.11 17.42 -8.34
N TYR A 44 7.34 16.95 -7.36
CA TYR A 44 7.69 15.82 -6.52
C TYR A 44 6.58 14.78 -6.48
N TYR A 45 6.97 13.50 -6.53
CA TYR A 45 6.13 12.41 -6.04
C TYR A 45 6.34 12.25 -4.53
N HIS A 46 5.26 11.93 -3.81
CA HIS A 46 5.34 11.47 -2.43
C HIS A 46 5.00 9.99 -2.37
N ILE A 47 5.96 9.19 -1.89
CA ILE A 47 5.83 7.74 -1.82
C ILE A 47 6.07 7.33 -0.37
N ASN A 48 5.08 6.71 0.27
CA ASN A 48 5.19 6.23 1.63
C ASN A 48 5.16 4.70 1.64
N VAL A 49 6.16 4.08 2.27
CA VAL A 49 6.28 2.61 2.37
C VAL A 49 6.04 2.18 3.81
N LEU A 50 5.07 1.28 4.01
CA LEU A 50 4.63 0.79 5.31
C LEU A 50 4.63 -0.73 5.36
N PRO A 51 5.13 -1.35 6.43
CA PRO A 51 4.90 -2.77 6.69
C PRO A 51 3.39 -3.08 6.80
N GLN A 52 2.93 -4.10 6.09
CA GLN A 52 1.53 -4.53 6.13
C GLN A 52 1.36 -5.74 7.07
N ARG A 53 0.56 -5.60 8.12
CA ARG A 53 0.12 -6.71 8.98
C ARG A 53 -1.34 -7.10 8.76
N ASN A 54 -2.18 -6.11 8.50
CA ASN A 54 -3.61 -6.30 8.47
C ASN A 54 -4.03 -7.04 7.20
N LYS A 55 -5.06 -7.88 7.34
CA LYS A 55 -5.72 -8.46 6.19
C LYS A 55 -6.42 -7.38 5.38
N ILE A 56 -6.39 -7.55 4.07
CA ILE A 56 -7.06 -6.73 3.09
C ILE A 56 -8.44 -7.33 2.86
N SER A 57 -9.46 -6.52 3.13
CA SER A 57 -10.84 -6.97 3.04
C SER A 57 -11.32 -6.90 1.60
N ILE A 58 -11.74 -8.04 1.05
CA ILE A 58 -12.46 -8.07 -0.21
C ILE A 58 -13.93 -7.71 0.01
N ARG A 59 -14.51 -6.99 -0.96
CA ARG A 59 -15.91 -6.52 -0.96
C ARG A 59 -16.56 -6.87 -2.28
N MET A 60 -17.88 -6.85 -2.34
CA MET A 60 -18.64 -7.16 -3.56
C MET A 60 -18.27 -6.24 -4.73
N ARG A 61 -17.84 -5.00 -4.44
CA ARG A 61 -17.36 -4.04 -5.46
C ARG A 61 -16.01 -4.38 -6.09
N HIS A 62 -15.23 -5.31 -5.52
CA HIS A 62 -13.92 -5.69 -6.05
C HIS A 62 -14.09 -6.77 -7.11
N VAL A 63 -14.50 -6.35 -8.30
CA VAL A 63 -14.74 -7.21 -9.47
C VAL A 63 -13.52 -7.20 -10.38
N ILE A 64 -13.10 -8.38 -10.85
CA ILE A 64 -12.00 -8.50 -11.82
C ILE A 64 -12.33 -7.69 -13.08
N ASP A 65 -11.30 -7.10 -13.69
CA ASP A 65 -11.36 -6.22 -14.86
C ASP A 65 -12.17 -4.93 -14.66
N SER A 66 -12.49 -4.58 -13.41
CA SER A 66 -13.17 -3.33 -13.05
C SER A 66 -12.24 -2.35 -12.35
N ILE A 67 -12.53 -1.05 -12.46
CA ILE A 67 -11.81 -0.01 -11.72
C ILE A 67 -12.17 -0.12 -10.24
N VAL A 68 -11.16 -0.21 -9.39
CA VAL A 68 -11.31 -0.16 -7.94
C VAL A 68 -11.47 1.30 -7.52
N THR A 69 -12.44 1.59 -6.67
CA THR A 69 -12.71 2.95 -6.16
C THR A 69 -12.26 3.15 -4.71
N ASP A 70 -11.73 2.09 -4.08
CA ASP A 70 -11.16 2.13 -2.74
C ASP A 70 -9.64 2.35 -2.83
N GLU A 71 -9.16 3.54 -2.49
CA GLU A 71 -7.75 3.91 -2.59
C GLU A 71 -6.81 3.08 -1.69
N PHE A 72 -7.35 2.23 -0.82
CA PHE A 72 -6.60 1.32 0.05
C PHE A 72 -6.56 -0.13 -0.44
N PHE A 73 -7.37 -0.50 -1.45
CA PHE A 73 -7.34 -1.84 -2.01
C PHE A 73 -6.33 -1.88 -3.17
N PRO A 74 -5.26 -2.70 -3.09
CA PRO A 74 -4.20 -2.64 -4.07
C PRO A 74 -4.65 -3.22 -5.42
N THR A 75 -4.28 -2.55 -6.51
CA THR A 75 -4.49 -2.99 -7.90
C THR A 75 -3.17 -3.33 -8.59
N ASN A 76 -2.03 -3.01 -7.95
CA ASN A 76 -0.71 -3.24 -8.50
C ASN A 76 0.26 -3.77 -7.43
N TYR A 77 1.27 -4.52 -7.86
CA TYR A 77 2.23 -5.13 -6.95
C TYR A 77 3.59 -5.37 -7.62
N LYS A 78 4.60 -5.61 -6.78
CA LYS A 78 5.94 -6.03 -7.17
C LYS A 78 6.52 -6.97 -6.13
N LEU A 79 7.04 -8.10 -6.61
CA LEU A 79 7.90 -8.97 -5.81
C LEU A 79 9.34 -8.49 -5.94
N TYR A 80 9.99 -8.21 -4.81
CA TYR A 80 11.41 -7.86 -4.75
C TYR A 80 12.10 -8.66 -3.66
N ASN A 81 13.06 -9.52 -4.02
CA ASN A 81 13.74 -10.43 -3.10
C ASN A 81 12.77 -11.22 -2.20
N LYS A 82 11.72 -11.79 -2.79
CA LYS A 82 10.64 -12.55 -2.11
C LYS A 82 9.76 -11.74 -1.15
N LYS A 83 9.88 -10.41 -1.14
CA LYS A 83 8.99 -9.50 -0.40
C LYS A 83 7.94 -8.93 -1.35
N LEU A 84 6.69 -8.88 -0.89
CA LEU A 84 5.56 -8.33 -1.64
C LEU A 84 5.38 -6.84 -1.31
N PHE A 85 5.50 -6.00 -2.33
CA PHE A 85 5.16 -4.59 -2.27
C PHE A 85 3.91 -4.37 -3.10
N MET A 86 2.90 -3.70 -2.55
CA MET A 86 1.61 -3.51 -3.22
C MET A 86 1.12 -2.07 -3.07
N TRP A 87 0.38 -1.58 -4.05
CA TRP A 87 -0.21 -0.24 -4.05
C TRP A 87 -1.50 -0.19 -4.85
N TYR A 88 -2.29 0.84 -4.56
CA TYR A 88 -3.41 1.23 -5.39
C TYR A 88 -2.91 2.10 -6.55
N ASP A 89 -3.35 1.74 -7.75
CA ASP A 89 -3.14 2.44 -9.00
C ASP A 89 -4.52 2.72 -9.60
N LYS A 90 -4.89 4.00 -9.66
CA LYS A 90 -6.24 4.47 -10.04
C LYS A 90 -6.59 4.16 -11.50
N ASP A 91 -5.57 4.01 -12.35
CA ASP A 91 -5.74 3.82 -13.79
C ASP A 91 -5.68 2.34 -14.17
N LYS A 92 -5.41 1.45 -13.20
CA LYS A 92 -5.31 0.00 -13.40
C LYS A 92 -6.57 -0.70 -12.89
N THR A 93 -7.17 -1.53 -13.74
CA THR A 93 -8.28 -2.41 -13.34
C THR A 93 -7.79 -3.50 -12.37
N LEU A 94 -8.69 -4.00 -11.53
CA LEU A 94 -8.39 -5.13 -10.67
C LEU A 94 -8.10 -6.38 -11.51
N GLN A 95 -6.89 -6.90 -11.39
CA GLN A 95 -6.47 -8.09 -12.13
C GLN A 95 -6.46 -9.32 -11.22
N LYS A 96 -6.60 -10.51 -11.82
CA LYS A 96 -6.58 -11.78 -11.07
C LYS A 96 -5.22 -12.04 -10.42
N ASP A 97 -4.14 -11.62 -11.05
CA ASP A 97 -2.76 -11.88 -10.60
C ASP A 97 -2.45 -11.27 -9.23
N ILE A 98 -2.93 -10.05 -8.95
CA ILE A 98 -2.77 -9.45 -7.63
C ILE A 98 -3.61 -10.17 -6.59
N LEU A 99 -4.83 -10.61 -6.93
CA LEU A 99 -5.65 -11.40 -6.01
C LEU A 99 -4.98 -12.74 -5.67
N ASP A 100 -4.41 -13.41 -6.67
CA ASP A 100 -3.66 -14.65 -6.48
C ASP A 100 -2.44 -14.45 -5.56
N GLU A 101 -1.69 -13.35 -5.70
CA GLU A 101 -0.55 -13.05 -4.82
C GLU A 101 -1.00 -12.65 -3.41
N LEU A 102 -2.10 -11.92 -3.25
CA LEU A 102 -2.67 -11.61 -1.94
C LEU A 102 -3.13 -12.88 -1.21
N ASP A 103 -3.78 -13.81 -1.92
CA ASP A 103 -4.24 -15.09 -1.37
C ASP A 103 -3.05 -15.99 -0.97
N LYS A 104 -2.05 -16.11 -1.84
CA LYS A 104 -0.81 -16.84 -1.57
C LYS A 104 -0.08 -16.34 -0.33
N ASN A 105 -0.11 -15.04 -0.06
CA ASN A 105 0.45 -14.42 1.13
C ASN A 105 -0.54 -14.37 2.33
N LYS A 106 -1.71 -15.01 2.21
CA LYS A 106 -2.78 -15.07 3.22
C LYS A 106 -3.25 -13.69 3.70
N LEU A 107 -3.19 -12.70 2.81
CA LEU A 107 -3.55 -11.32 3.10
C LEU A 107 -5.03 -11.04 2.91
N LEU A 108 -5.79 -11.89 2.21
CA LEU A 108 -7.21 -11.64 1.98
C LEU A 108 -8.09 -12.05 3.18
N ASP A 109 -9.10 -11.24 3.43
CA ASP A 109 -10.23 -11.56 4.29
C ASP A 109 -11.56 -11.33 3.59
N SER A 110 -12.53 -12.22 3.85
CA SER A 110 -13.86 -12.21 3.21
C SER A 110 -14.99 -11.78 4.14
N ILE A 111 -14.72 -11.35 5.38
CA ILE A 111 -15.78 -11.01 6.34
C ILE A 111 -16.68 -9.92 5.76
N TRP A 112 -16.11 -8.83 5.22
CA TRP A 112 -16.89 -7.76 4.60
C TRP A 112 -17.68 -8.23 3.38
N LEU A 113 -17.10 -9.05 2.49
CA LEU A 113 -17.84 -9.64 1.37
C LEU A 113 -19.05 -10.45 1.84
N ARG A 114 -18.93 -11.21 2.94
CA ARG A 114 -20.05 -11.99 3.48
C ARG A 114 -21.17 -11.11 4.03
N TYR A 115 -20.83 -9.96 4.62
CA TYR A 115 -21.80 -8.93 4.98
C TYR A 115 -22.45 -8.31 3.73
N ASP A 116 -21.66 -7.92 2.72
CA ASP A 116 -22.18 -7.37 1.46
C ASP A 116 -23.16 -8.33 0.76
N LEU A 117 -22.93 -9.65 0.88
CA LEU A 117 -23.79 -10.71 0.33
C LEU A 117 -25.00 -11.07 1.22
N GLY A 118 -25.16 -10.44 2.39
CA GLY A 118 -26.22 -10.74 3.34
C GLY A 118 -26.12 -12.13 3.99
N ILE A 119 -24.95 -12.79 3.94
CA ILE A 119 -24.71 -14.09 4.58
C ILE A 119 -24.78 -13.94 6.09
N TYR A 120 -24.23 -12.86 6.61
CA TYR A 120 -24.44 -12.44 8.00
C TYR A 120 -25.65 -11.52 8.01
N LYS A 121 -26.76 -11.97 8.58
CA LYS A 121 -27.93 -11.12 8.81
C LYS A 121 -27.56 -10.03 9.82
N ASP A 122 -28.03 -8.81 9.57
CA ASP A 122 -28.02 -7.68 10.51
C ASP A 122 -28.94 -7.95 11.72
N ASP A 123 -28.71 -9.05 12.45
CA ASP A 123 -29.22 -9.19 13.81
C ASP A 123 -28.37 -8.26 14.69
N TRP A 124 -28.68 -6.96 14.65
CA TRP A 124 -28.06 -5.94 15.51
C TRP A 124 -28.17 -6.32 17.00
N ASP A 125 -29.19 -7.11 17.33
CA ASP A 125 -29.46 -7.62 18.68
C ASP A 125 -28.65 -8.88 19.06
N ASN A 126 -27.88 -9.47 18.14
CA ASN A 126 -27.04 -10.64 18.44
C ASN A 126 -25.64 -10.56 17.82
N PRO A 127 -24.83 -9.55 18.19
CA PRO A 127 -23.48 -9.34 17.64
C PRO A 127 -22.50 -10.46 17.99
N SER A 128 -22.82 -11.37 18.91
CA SER A 128 -21.98 -12.54 19.25
C SER A 128 -22.15 -13.72 18.29
N LYS A 129 -23.15 -13.69 17.39
CA LYS A 129 -23.45 -14.79 16.47
C LYS A 129 -22.60 -14.79 15.19
N TYR A 130 -22.11 -13.62 14.78
CA TYR A 130 -21.35 -13.45 13.55
C TYR A 130 -19.99 -12.81 13.83
N PRO A 131 -18.93 -13.14 13.07
CA PRO A 131 -17.64 -12.49 13.24
C PRO A 131 -17.78 -11.01 12.95
N SER A 132 -17.41 -10.16 13.92
CA SER A 132 -17.38 -8.72 13.72
C SER A 132 -16.48 -8.38 12.52
N PRO A 133 -16.85 -7.37 11.70
CA PRO A 133 -15.96 -6.89 10.68
C PRO A 133 -14.60 -6.54 11.28
N PRO A 134 -13.49 -6.95 10.65
CA PRO A 134 -12.17 -6.72 11.21
C PRO A 134 -11.97 -5.22 11.43
N THR A 135 -11.72 -4.84 12.68
CA THR A 135 -11.30 -3.49 13.01
C THR A 135 -9.86 -3.31 12.55
N ILE A 136 -9.58 -2.20 11.87
CA ILE A 136 -8.22 -1.85 11.47
C ILE A 136 -7.39 -1.75 12.74
N THR A 137 -6.49 -2.70 12.96
CA THR A 137 -5.55 -2.63 14.07
C THR A 137 -4.40 -1.74 13.62
N ILE A 138 -4.42 -0.47 14.04
CA ILE A 138 -3.33 0.46 13.79
C ILE A 138 -2.28 0.20 14.87
N ASP A 139 -1.17 -0.43 14.49
CA ASP A 139 0.01 -0.47 15.35
C ASP A 139 0.74 0.87 15.22
N GLU A 140 0.49 1.77 16.18
CA GLU A 140 1.10 3.11 16.23
C GLU A 140 2.63 3.07 16.38
N THR A 141 3.23 1.89 16.62
CA THR A 141 4.68 1.71 16.68
C THR A 141 5.30 1.40 15.31
N ILE A 142 4.49 1.14 14.28
CA ILE A 142 4.99 0.87 12.93
C ILE A 142 5.49 2.18 12.30
N GLU A 143 6.80 2.26 12.12
CA GLU A 143 7.47 3.35 11.42
C GLU A 143 7.30 3.17 9.90
N GLY A 144 6.68 4.15 9.25
CA GLY A 144 6.68 4.30 7.81
C GLY A 144 7.91 5.05 7.31
N VAL A 145 8.20 4.91 6.02
CA VAL A 145 9.25 5.67 5.37
C VAL A 145 8.66 6.48 4.23
N ASP A 146 8.70 7.79 4.40
CA ASP A 146 8.28 8.78 3.42
C ASP A 146 9.43 9.13 2.50
N TYR A 147 9.20 9.03 1.20
CA TYR A 147 10.11 9.43 0.14
C TYR A 147 9.53 10.64 -0.59
N ILE A 148 10.33 11.69 -0.74
CA ILE A 148 10.04 12.83 -1.61
C ILE A 148 10.97 12.72 -2.82
N VAL A 149 10.40 12.38 -3.98
CA VAL A 149 11.13 12.02 -5.20
C VAL A 149 10.97 13.10 -6.26
N CYS A 150 12.05 13.54 -6.89
CA CYS A 150 11.98 14.49 -8.01
C CYS A 150 11.37 13.85 -9.27
N LYS A 151 10.29 14.40 -9.82
CA LYS A 151 9.61 13.83 -11.00
C LYS A 151 10.51 13.73 -12.24
N GLU A 152 11.28 14.77 -12.52
CA GLU A 152 12.18 14.81 -13.69
C GLU A 152 13.47 13.99 -13.51
N LYS A 153 13.83 13.69 -12.26
CA LYS A 153 15.05 12.97 -11.89
C LYS A 153 14.77 12.00 -10.75
N ILE A 154 14.01 10.96 -11.03
CA ILE A 154 13.46 10.02 -10.04
C ILE A 154 14.49 9.25 -9.20
N GLN A 155 15.77 9.29 -9.57
CA GLN A 155 16.88 8.78 -8.77
C GLN A 155 17.25 9.72 -7.60
N ILE A 156 16.77 10.97 -7.62
CA ILE A 156 17.01 11.97 -6.58
C ILE A 156 15.80 12.00 -5.65
N PHE A 157 16.01 11.59 -4.40
CA PHE A 157 14.99 11.63 -3.37
C PHE A 157 15.58 11.87 -1.98
N THR A 158 14.76 12.42 -1.08
CA THR A 158 14.99 12.37 0.38
C THR A 158 14.09 11.30 0.98
N ARG A 159 14.52 10.71 2.09
CA ARG A 159 13.68 9.81 2.90
C ARG A 159 13.59 10.28 4.34
N VAL A 160 12.42 10.15 4.94
CA VAL A 160 12.17 10.42 6.36
C VAL A 160 11.47 9.23 6.96
N LYS A 161 11.94 8.78 8.11
CA LYS A 161 11.30 7.71 8.88
C LYS A 161 10.42 8.34 9.96
N SER A 162 9.19 7.86 10.10
CA SER A 162 8.24 8.39 11.08
C SER A 162 7.24 7.32 11.51
N ASN A 163 6.96 7.28 12.81
CA ASN A 163 5.85 6.52 13.40
C ASN A 163 4.54 7.32 13.44
N ARG A 164 4.54 8.55 12.92
CA ARG A 164 3.38 9.43 12.83
C ARG A 164 3.13 9.84 11.40
N TYR A 165 1.87 10.10 11.09
CA TYR A 165 1.53 10.78 9.84
C TYR A 165 2.18 12.17 9.80
N ILE A 166 3.05 12.40 8.82
CA ILE A 166 3.63 13.71 8.54
C ILE A 166 3.02 14.20 7.23
N SER A 167 2.50 15.42 7.23
CA SER A 167 2.05 16.06 6.00
C SER A 167 3.21 16.20 5.02
N TYR A 168 3.04 15.75 3.78
CA TYR A 168 4.08 15.85 2.76
C TYR A 168 4.56 17.29 2.50
N LYS A 169 3.71 18.28 2.81
CA LYS A 169 4.02 19.71 2.67
C LYS A 169 5.18 20.17 3.56
N VAL A 170 5.42 19.48 4.68
CA VAL A 170 6.48 19.82 5.64
C VAL A 170 7.69 18.89 5.56
N LEU A 171 7.63 17.85 4.72
CA LEU A 171 8.75 16.95 4.53
C LEU A 171 9.91 17.65 3.80
N PRO A 172 11.18 17.38 4.20
CA PRO A 172 12.34 17.98 3.57
C PRO A 172 12.42 17.55 2.11
N LYS A 173 12.50 18.53 1.20
CA LYS A 173 12.52 18.30 -0.25
C LYS A 173 13.98 18.19 -0.76
N PRO A 174 14.29 17.24 -1.65
CA PRO A 174 15.58 17.18 -2.31
C PRO A 174 15.78 18.35 -3.28
N LYS A 175 17.02 18.61 -3.67
CA LYS A 175 17.35 19.51 -4.78
C LYS A 175 17.23 18.74 -6.10
N CYS A 176 16.25 19.08 -6.94
CA CYS A 176 16.02 18.42 -8.24
C CYS A 176 16.92 18.91 -9.39
N ASN A 177 17.81 19.87 -9.07
CA ASN A 177 18.73 20.55 -9.97
C ASN A 177 19.61 19.59 -10.76
#